data_AF-A0A522AK26-F1
#
_entry.id   AF-A0A522AK26-F1
#
_cell.length_a   1.000
_cell.length_b   1.000
_cell.length_c   1.000
_cell.angle_alpha   90.00
_cell.angle_beta   90.00
_cell.angle_gamma   90.00
#
_symmetry.space_group_name_H-M   'P 1'
#
loop_
_entity.id
_entity.type
_entity.pdbx_description
1 polymer ?
#
loop_
_entity_poly.entity_id
_entity_poly.type
_entity_poly.pdbx_seq_one_letter_code
_entity_poly.pdbx_strand_id
1 'polypeptide(L)'
;MKLHADTLIARSLVLAAWVVAALLLAAPPSVLAAVEELAASVDRTTLASGETLELTLTYPGKTSDDPDFSPLDADFEILDRGRQNQISMVNGSFDATS
;
A
#
# COMPACT_ATOMS: atom_id res chain seq x y z
N MET A 1 -12.46 -47.54 11.18
CA MET A 1 -13.64 -47.10 10.41
C MET A 1 -13.79 -45.58 10.53
N LYS A 2 -12.80 -44.80 10.03
CA LYS A 2 -12.71 -43.33 10.16
C LYS A 2 -13.07 -42.57 8.86
N LEU A 3 -13.65 -43.25 7.86
CA LEU A 3 -13.77 -42.69 6.52
C LEU A 3 -14.99 -41.78 6.28
N HIS A 4 -15.99 -41.76 7.18
CA HIS A 4 -17.23 -41.00 6.98
C HIS A 4 -17.21 -39.57 7.54
N ALA A 5 -16.33 -39.26 8.52
CA ALA A 5 -16.26 -37.93 9.14
C ALA A 5 -15.44 -36.95 8.30
N ASP A 6 -14.34 -37.42 7.69
CA ASP A 6 -13.43 -36.60 6.88
C ASP A 6 -14.10 -36.04 5.62
N THR A 7 -15.03 -36.80 5.01
CA THR A 7 -15.74 -36.39 3.79
C THR A 7 -16.80 -35.31 4.07
N LEU A 8 -17.39 -35.28 5.26
CA LEU A 8 -18.40 -34.27 5.63
C LEU A 8 -17.75 -32.92 5.94
N ILE A 9 -16.58 -32.94 6.61
CA ILE A 9 -15.77 -31.75 6.87
C ILE A 9 -15.24 -31.17 5.54
N ALA A 10 -14.72 -32.01 4.65
CA ALA A 10 -14.23 -31.58 3.34
C ALA A 10 -15.33 -30.94 2.47
N ARG A 11 -16.56 -31.48 2.49
CA ARG A 11 -17.70 -30.92 1.73
C ARG A 11 -18.16 -29.56 2.29
N SER A 12 -18.14 -29.40 3.61
CA SER A 12 -18.47 -28.11 4.24
C SER A 12 -17.43 -27.04 3.96
N LEU A 13 -16.14 -27.41 3.92
CA LEU A 13 -15.05 -26.50 3.56
C LEU A 13 -15.13 -26.06 2.08
N VAL A 14 -15.49 -26.98 1.18
CA VAL A 14 -15.68 -26.67 -0.25
C VAL A 14 -16.86 -25.72 -0.45
N LEU A 15 -17.99 -25.94 0.23
CA LEU A 15 -19.14 -25.03 0.16
C LEU A 15 -18.82 -23.63 0.69
N ALA A 16 -18.08 -23.54 1.80
CA ALA A 16 -17.60 -22.26 2.32
C ALA A 16 -16.66 -21.54 1.33
N ALA A 17 -15.77 -22.27 0.67
CA ALA A 17 -14.88 -21.70 -0.34
C ALA A 17 -15.64 -21.16 -1.56
N TRP A 18 -16.69 -21.86 -2.01
CA TRP A 18 -17.55 -21.38 -3.10
C TRP A 18 -18.39 -20.16 -2.73
N VAL A 19 -18.87 -20.08 -1.48
CA VAL A 19 -19.60 -18.90 -1.00
C VAL A 19 -18.68 -17.68 -0.90
N VAL A 20 -17.45 -17.86 -0.41
CA VAL A 20 -16.44 -16.79 -0.38
C VAL A 20 -16.07 -16.33 -1.78
N ALA A 21 -15.86 -17.27 -2.72
CA ALA A 21 -15.57 -16.95 -4.11
C ALA A 21 -16.73 -16.21 -4.81
N ALA A 22 -17.98 -16.61 -4.56
CA ALA A 22 -19.15 -15.93 -5.09
C ALA A 22 -19.34 -14.52 -4.50
N LEU A 23 -18.99 -14.34 -3.22
CA LEU A 23 -19.05 -13.04 -2.54
C LEU A 23 -17.96 -12.09 -3.06
N LEU A 24 -16.76 -12.60 -3.37
CA LEU A 24 -15.68 -11.85 -4.02
C LEU A 24 -16.01 -11.46 -5.46
N LEU A 25 -16.76 -12.29 -6.20
CA LEU A 25 -17.14 -12.02 -7.59
C LEU A 25 -18.33 -11.05 -7.72
N ALA A 26 -19.14 -10.91 -6.67
CA ALA A 26 -20.29 -9.99 -6.64
C ALA A 26 -19.94 -8.57 -6.16
N ALA A 27 -18.67 -8.31 -5.84
CA ALA A 27 -18.24 -6.98 -5.44
C ALA A 27 -18.31 -6.00 -6.63
N PRO A 28 -19.00 -4.85 -6.50
CA PRO A 28 -19.06 -3.85 -7.56
C PRO A 28 -17.64 -3.29 -7.84
N PRO A 29 -17.25 -3.04 -9.10
CA PRO A 29 -15.93 -2.51 -9.47
C PRO A 29 -15.70 -1.03 -9.07
N SER A 30 -16.43 -0.52 -8.07
CA SER A 30 -16.41 0.88 -7.64
C SER A 30 -15.27 1.22 -6.67
N VAL A 31 -14.35 0.28 -6.39
CA VAL A 31 -13.18 0.48 -5.52
C VAL A 31 -11.92 0.69 -6.37
N LEU A 32 -12.01 1.57 -7.35
CA LEU A 32 -10.85 2.27 -7.91
C LEU A 32 -11.05 3.76 -7.68
N ALA A 33 -11.46 4.13 -6.46
CA ALA A 33 -11.03 5.43 -5.97
C ALA A 33 -9.50 5.34 -5.96
N ALA A 34 -8.83 6.20 -6.74
CA ALA A 34 -7.41 6.45 -6.55
C ALA A 34 -7.31 6.92 -5.09
N VAL A 35 -6.99 5.99 -4.20
CA VAL A 35 -6.62 6.33 -2.85
C VAL A 35 -5.42 7.24 -3.01
N GLU A 36 -5.57 8.48 -2.57
CA GLU A 36 -4.46 9.41 -2.40
C GLU A 36 -3.59 8.88 -1.26
N GLU A 37 -2.95 7.74 -1.54
CA GLU A 37 -2.24 6.94 -0.58
C GLU A 37 -0.78 7.35 -0.61
N LEU A 38 -0.17 7.36 0.56
CA LEU A 38 1.27 7.45 0.67
C LEU A 38 1.88 6.23 -0.03
N ALA A 39 2.58 6.46 -1.14
CA ALA A 39 3.30 5.42 -1.84
C ALA A 39 4.76 5.39 -1.37
N ALA A 40 5.31 4.18 -1.19
CA ALA A 40 6.71 3.96 -0.85
C ALA A 40 7.36 3.08 -1.92
N SER A 41 8.55 3.45 -2.36
CA SER A 41 9.36 2.67 -3.30
C SER A 41 10.80 2.67 -2.87
N VAL A 42 11.49 1.57 -3.16
CA VAL A 42 12.94 1.46 -2.97
C VAL A 42 13.63 1.25 -4.32
N ASP A 43 14.87 1.71 -4.45
CA ASP A 43 15.69 1.46 -5.63
C ASP A 43 16.00 -0.04 -5.80
N ARG A 44 16.16 -0.78 -4.69
CA ARG A 44 16.52 -2.20 -4.65
C ARG A 44 15.87 -2.94 -3.47
N THR A 45 15.59 -4.22 -3.67
CA THR A 45 14.98 -5.13 -2.66
C THR A 45 15.93 -6.22 -2.17
N THR A 46 17.09 -6.36 -2.80
CA THR A 46 18.15 -7.30 -2.41
C THR A 46 19.44 -6.53 -2.20
N LEU A 47 20.03 -6.65 -1.02
CA LEU A 47 21.21 -5.89 -0.61
C LEU A 47 22.24 -6.83 0.02
N ALA A 48 23.51 -6.56 -0.25
CA ALA A 48 24.60 -7.18 0.51
C ALA A 48 24.79 -6.46 1.85
N SER A 49 25.46 -7.11 2.79
CA SER A 49 25.74 -6.50 4.10
C SER A 49 26.56 -5.22 3.95
N GLY A 50 26.07 -4.13 4.55
CA GLY A 50 26.72 -2.82 4.51
C GLY A 50 26.36 -1.96 3.29
N GLU A 51 25.47 -2.41 2.42
CA GLU A 51 24.94 -1.56 1.33
C GLU A 51 23.83 -0.63 1.82
N THR A 52 23.73 0.53 1.18
CA THR A 52 22.65 1.51 1.37
C THR A 52 21.58 1.31 0.29
N LEU A 53 20.33 1.69 0.59
CA LEU A 53 19.22 1.78 -0.37
C LEU A 53 18.63 3.19 -0.35
N GLU A 54 17.93 3.56 -1.42
CA GLU A 54 17.15 4.79 -1.48
C GLU A 54 15.66 4.48 -1.28
N LEU A 55 15.05 5.08 -0.26
CA LEU A 55 13.61 5.00 0.01
C LEU A 55 12.94 6.29 -0.48
N THR A 56 12.12 6.17 -1.51
CA THR A 56 11.29 7.26 -2.04
C THR A 56 9.88 7.16 -1.48
N LEU A 57 9.42 8.24 -0.82
CA LEU A 57 8.06 8.38 -0.32
C LEU A 57 7.32 9.43 -1.16
N THR A 58 6.20 9.04 -1.76
CA THR A 58 5.38 9.89 -2.62
C THR A 58 4.03 10.11 -1.96
N TYR A 59 3.73 11.36 -1.64
CA TYR A 59 2.44 11.77 -1.11
C TYR A 59 1.72 12.67 -2.12
N PRO A 60 0.53 12.29 -2.63
CA PRO A 60 -0.18 13.07 -3.64
C PRO A 60 -0.85 14.35 -3.09
N GLY A 61 -0.96 14.47 -1.77
CA GLY A 61 -1.55 15.63 -1.11
C GLY A 61 -0.56 16.77 -0.81
N LYS A 62 -1.10 17.90 -0.34
CA LYS A 62 -0.26 18.98 0.20
C LYS A 62 0.08 18.67 1.65
N THR A 63 1.37 18.51 1.96
CA THR A 63 1.84 18.57 3.35
C THR A 63 2.40 19.95 3.64
N SER A 64 1.96 20.57 4.73
CA SER A 64 2.49 21.87 5.18
C SER A 64 3.65 21.72 6.14
N ASP A 65 3.77 20.54 6.78
CA ASP A 65 4.77 20.24 7.79
C ASP A 65 5.76 19.17 7.30
N ASP A 66 6.93 19.13 7.94
CA ASP A 66 7.93 18.09 7.70
C ASP A 66 7.45 16.76 8.30
N PRO A 67 7.30 15.68 7.51
CA PRO A 67 6.90 14.39 8.02
C PRO A 67 7.87 13.85 9.08
N ASP A 68 7.32 13.17 10.08
CA ASP A 68 8.11 12.51 11.12
C ASP A 68 8.69 11.18 10.61
N PHE A 69 10.01 11.12 10.50
CA PHE A 69 10.77 9.94 10.09
C PHE A 69 11.44 9.19 11.24
N SER A 70 11.24 9.62 12.49
CA SER A 70 11.79 8.92 13.66
C SER A 70 11.44 7.43 13.76
N PRO A 71 10.31 6.93 13.20
CA PRO A 71 10.07 5.48 13.17
C PRO A 71 11.09 4.68 12.35
N LEU A 72 11.77 5.29 11.37
CA LEU A 72 12.77 4.61 10.55
C LEU A 72 14.10 4.40 11.28
N ASP A 73 14.38 5.19 12.33
CA ASP A 73 15.64 5.12 13.09
C ASP A 73 15.81 3.79 13.84
N ALA A 74 14.73 3.02 14.01
CA ALA A 74 14.78 1.69 14.62
C ALA A 74 15.47 0.65 13.73
N ASP A 75 15.34 0.80 12.40
CA ASP A 75 15.75 -0.20 11.41
C ASP A 75 16.81 0.33 10.42
N PHE A 76 16.95 1.66 10.28
CA PHE A 76 17.80 2.30 9.29
C PHE A 76 18.67 3.40 9.89
N GLU A 77 19.93 3.48 9.43
CA GLU A 77 20.76 4.67 9.61
C GLU A 77 20.51 5.62 8.43
N ILE A 78 19.97 6.81 8.70
CA ILE A 78 19.64 7.79 7.66
C ILE A 78 20.90 8.59 7.29
N LEU A 79 21.47 8.29 6.12
CA LEU A 79 22.67 8.97 5.61
C LEU A 79 22.38 10.30 4.93
N ASP A 80 21.28 10.39 4.18
CA ASP A 80 20.87 11.58 3.45
C ASP A 80 19.34 11.72 3.41
N ARG A 81 18.85 12.96 3.27
CA ARG A 81 17.41 13.25 3.12
C ARG A 81 17.19 14.36 2.11
N GLY A 82 16.36 14.06 1.09
CA GLY A 82 15.87 15.04 0.11
C GLY A 82 14.35 15.17 0.14
N ARG A 83 13.85 16.37 -0.15
CA ARG A 83 12.42 16.60 -0.43
C ARG A 83 12.27 17.24 -1.81
N GLN A 84 11.41 16.67 -2.63
CA GLN A 84 11.03 17.23 -3.92
C GLN A 84 9.53 17.53 -3.91
N ASN A 85 9.17 18.80 -4.12
CA ASN A 85 7.77 19.21 -4.21
C ASN A 85 7.42 19.46 -5.68
N GLN A 86 6.48 18.69 -6.23
CA GLN A 86 6.05 18.83 -7.61
C GLN A 86 4.65 19.46 -7.66
N ILE A 87 4.55 20.69 -8.18
CA ILE A 87 3.27 21.36 -8.41
C ILE A 87 2.87 21.10 -9.85
N SER A 88 1.82 20.30 -10.07
CA SER A 88 1.22 20.10 -11.39
C SER A 88 -0.04 20.98 -11.53
N MET A 89 -0.09 21.82 -12.56
CA MET A 89 -1.26 22.63 -12.88
C MET A 89 -2.04 21.97 -14.01
N VAL A 90 -3.11 21.28 -13.67
CA VAL A 90 -4.07 20.76 -14.64
C VAL A 90 -5.18 21.80 -14.80
N ASN A 91 -5.28 22.42 -15.99
CA ASN A 91 -6.35 23.38 -16.35
C ASN A 91 -6.47 24.68 -15.52
N GLY A 92 -5.36 25.38 -15.26
CA GLY A 92 -5.34 26.85 -15.05
C GLY A 92 -6.17 27.47 -13.91
N SER A 93 -6.78 26.68 -13.02
CA SER A 93 -7.68 27.20 -11.98
C SER A 93 -6.93 27.29 -10.66
N PHE A 94 -6.38 28.47 -10.37
CA PHE A 94 -5.94 28.80 -9.02
C PHE A 94 -7.18 29.10 -8.16
N ASP A 95 -7.71 28.12 -7.43
CA ASP A 95 -8.58 28.43 -6.28
C ASP A 95 -7.70 28.86 -5.10
N ALA A 96 -7.19 30.08 -5.21
CA ALA A 96 -6.74 30.86 -4.07
C ALA A 96 -7.95 31.67 -3.60
N THR A 97 -8.78 31.07 -2.74
CA THR A 97 -9.83 31.83 -2.06
C THR A 97 -9.18 32.69 -0.97
N SER A 98 -9.30 34.00 -1.13
CA SER A 98 -8.94 35.03 -0.15
C SER A 98 -9.84 35.01 1.09
#